data_AF-A0A1E3B308-F1
#
_entry.id   AF-A0A1E3B308-F1
#
_cell.length_a   1.000
_cell.length_b   1.000
_cell.length_c   1.000
_cell.angle_alpha   90.00
_cell.angle_beta   90.00
_cell.angle_gamma   90.00
#
_symmetry.space_group_name_H-M   'P 1'
#
loop_
_entity.id
_entity.type
_entity.pdbx_description
1 polymer ?
#
loop_
_entity_poly.entity_id
_entity_poly.type
_entity_poly.pdbx_seq_one_letter_code
_entity_poly.pdbx_strand_id
1 'polypeptide(L)'
;MPELGDAAHLIVLLSLYVEENRILQLTNSWIYSQGIHALNNDDHSECVCIHDGSLWPTPQRQETMLDRYFEYFRLKTQSPSEHPLLQDITSKTYHMVSILRLAPLNTLRIFSSWMTTPEKVERARKELESWIEGGYCARKALLHAAALFQSIRDQRTAIHSDPWYMMAASLCIWTHIKLSKRTRIPSTDRPLRIDEPSDSQALQSWLNGSRTMSVHITGIGILDEADSASRTLQQTIRILRRGGSWGQIGRHFAAVFQQVLDGTTPSPPV
;
A
#
# COMPACT_ATOMS: atom_id res chain seq x y z
N MET A 1 -19.89 22.29 0.68
CA MET A 1 -20.58 20.98 0.83
C MET A 1 -21.13 20.91 2.25
N PRO A 2 -22.33 20.35 2.48
CA PRO A 2 -22.84 20.15 3.83
C PRO A 2 -21.84 19.31 4.64
N GLU A 3 -21.70 19.59 5.93
CA GLU A 3 -20.84 18.80 6.82
C GLU A 3 -21.44 17.40 6.97
N LEU A 4 -20.89 16.46 6.21
CA LEU A 4 -21.21 15.05 6.32
C LEU A 4 -20.65 14.54 7.66
N GLY A 5 -21.41 13.69 8.37
CA GLY A 5 -20.87 13.00 9.55
C GLY A 5 -19.73 12.04 9.17
N ASP A 6 -18.88 11.68 10.13
CA ASP A 6 -17.71 10.82 9.90
C ASP A 6 -18.05 9.46 9.23
N ALA A 7 -19.22 8.88 9.53
CA ALA A 7 -19.68 7.65 8.88
C ALA A 7 -19.97 7.85 7.38
N ALA A 8 -20.53 9.00 7.01
CA ALA A 8 -20.82 9.32 5.61
C ALA A 8 -19.52 9.58 4.82
N HIS A 9 -18.49 10.13 5.47
CA HIS A 9 -17.16 10.24 4.89
C HIS A 9 -16.57 8.86 4.54
N LEU A 10 -16.68 7.88 5.43
CA LEU A 10 -16.21 6.52 5.17
C LEU A 10 -16.95 5.87 3.99
N ILE A 11 -18.28 6.05 3.91
CA ILE A 11 -19.08 5.57 2.78
C ILE A 11 -18.59 6.20 1.47
N VAL A 12 -18.42 7.52 1.43
CA VAL A 12 -17.94 8.21 0.23
C VAL A 12 -16.55 7.72 -0.19
N LEU A 13 -15.62 7.56 0.76
CA LEU A 13 -14.28 7.05 0.48
C LEU A 13 -14.31 5.66 -0.17
N LEU A 14 -15.10 4.74 0.40
CA LEU A 14 -15.24 3.38 -0.14
C LEU A 14 -15.95 3.39 -1.50
N SER A 15 -17.00 4.20 -1.67
CA SER A 15 -17.70 4.34 -2.95
C SER A 15 -16.77 4.87 -4.05
N LEU A 16 -15.94 5.87 -3.75
CA LEU A 16 -14.96 6.40 -4.70
C LEU A 16 -13.94 5.34 -5.12
N TYR A 17 -13.44 4.55 -4.16
CA TYR A 17 -12.52 3.46 -4.45
C TYR A 17 -13.15 2.35 -5.30
N VAL A 18 -14.40 1.96 -4.99
CA VAL A 18 -15.13 0.96 -5.79
C VAL A 18 -15.33 1.47 -7.21
N GLU A 19 -15.71 2.73 -7.37
CA GLU A 19 -15.95 3.32 -8.69
C GLU A 19 -14.66 3.47 -9.50
N GLU A 20 -13.54 3.86 -8.87
CA GLU A 20 -12.22 3.89 -9.54
C GLU A 20 -11.84 2.50 -10.05
N ASN A 21 -12.00 1.46 -9.23
CA ASN A 21 -11.73 0.08 -9.67
C ASN A 21 -12.66 -0.36 -10.79
N ARG A 22 -13.94 0.00 -10.73
CA ARG A 22 -14.91 -0.31 -11.79
C ARG A 22 -14.49 0.34 -13.10
N ILE A 23 -14.08 1.62 -13.07
CA ILE A 23 -13.59 2.35 -14.25
C ILE A 23 -12.31 1.69 -14.78
N LEU A 24 -11.33 1.39 -13.92
CA LEU A 24 -10.08 0.73 -14.34
C LEU A 24 -10.34 -0.63 -14.99
N GLN A 25 -11.27 -1.42 -14.46
CA GLN A 25 -11.69 -2.68 -15.05
C GLN A 25 -12.36 -2.48 -16.40
N LEU A 26 -13.21 -1.45 -16.53
CA LEU A 26 -13.83 -1.10 -17.82
C LEU A 26 -12.81 -0.64 -18.84
N THR A 27 -11.88 0.24 -18.48
CA THR A 27 -10.85 0.75 -19.42
C THR A 27 -9.88 -0.33 -19.85
N ASN A 28 -9.60 -1.32 -19.00
CA ASN A 28 -8.78 -2.49 -19.32
C ASN A 28 -9.58 -3.61 -20.01
N SER A 29 -10.89 -3.44 -20.21
CA SER A 29 -11.72 -4.42 -20.91
C SER A 29 -11.47 -4.33 -22.42
N TRP A 30 -11.17 -5.48 -23.02
CA TRP A 30 -10.99 -5.59 -24.47
C TRP A 30 -12.20 -5.05 -25.26
N ILE A 31 -13.42 -5.27 -24.76
CA ILE A 31 -14.66 -4.80 -25.39
C ILE A 31 -14.72 -3.26 -25.39
N TYR A 32 -14.31 -2.62 -24.30
CA TYR A 32 -14.29 -1.17 -24.20
C TYR A 32 -13.18 -0.58 -25.08
N SER A 33 -11.98 -1.18 -25.07
CA SER A 33 -10.90 -0.76 -25.98
C SER A 33 -11.32 -0.89 -27.44
N GLN A 34 -11.98 -1.99 -27.83
CA GLN A 34 -12.52 -2.17 -29.17
C GLN A 34 -13.61 -1.15 -29.50
N GLY A 35 -14.54 -0.89 -28.58
CA GLY A 35 -15.62 0.07 -28.78
C GLY A 35 -15.11 1.49 -28.97
N ILE A 36 -14.12 1.93 -28.19
CA ILE A 36 -13.50 3.25 -28.34
C ILE A 36 -12.64 3.33 -29.62
N HIS A 37 -11.90 2.27 -29.96
CA HIS A 37 -11.16 2.23 -31.23
C HIS A 37 -12.09 2.24 -32.45
N ALA A 38 -13.23 1.54 -32.40
CA ALA A 38 -14.24 1.51 -33.47
C ALA A 38 -14.99 2.84 -33.63
N LEU A 39 -15.11 3.64 -32.56
CA LEU A 39 -15.70 4.98 -32.61
C LEU A 39 -14.71 6.05 -33.07
N ASN A 40 -13.41 5.81 -32.96
CA ASN A 40 -12.36 6.80 -33.24
C ASN A 40 -11.64 6.61 -34.58
N ASN A 41 -11.69 5.44 -35.23
CA ASN A 41 -11.03 5.22 -36.52
C ASN A 41 -11.92 4.42 -37.50
N ASP A 42 -12.19 5.05 -38.64
CA ASP A 42 -12.90 4.50 -39.80
C ASP A 42 -11.99 3.69 -40.75
N ASP A 43 -10.82 3.25 -40.29
CA ASP A 43 -9.85 2.55 -41.14
C ASP A 43 -9.46 1.18 -40.59
N HIS A 44 -9.68 0.17 -41.43
CA HIS A 44 -9.33 -1.23 -41.21
C HIS A 44 -7.81 -1.39 -41.02
N SER A 45 -7.37 -1.53 -39.77
CA SER A 45 -6.07 -2.12 -39.46
C SER A 45 -6.20 -3.20 -38.40
N GLU A 46 -5.54 -4.32 -38.67
CA GLU A 46 -5.66 -5.60 -37.97
C GLU A 46 -5.50 -5.47 -36.45
N CYS A 47 -6.44 -6.09 -35.72
CA CYS A 47 -6.42 -6.22 -34.27
C CYS A 47 -5.21 -7.06 -33.83
N VAL A 48 -4.17 -6.41 -33.31
CA VAL A 48 -3.16 -7.08 -32.49
C VAL A 48 -3.72 -7.23 -31.09
N CYS A 49 -4.08 -8.45 -30.73
CA CYS A 49 -4.46 -8.81 -29.36
C CYS A 49 -3.26 -8.54 -28.45
N ILE A 50 -3.35 -7.53 -27.59
CA ILE A 50 -2.35 -7.27 -26.54
C ILE A 50 -2.50 -8.39 -25.49
N HIS A 51 -1.80 -9.51 -25.72
CA HIS A 51 -1.54 -10.56 -24.74
C HIS A 51 -0.22 -10.30 -24.01
N ASP A 52 -0.02 -9.08 -23.51
CA ASP A 52 1.14 -8.80 -22.67
C ASP A 52 0.73 -8.77 -21.19
N GLY A 53 1.24 -9.74 -20.44
CA GLY A 53 0.88 -10.06 -19.07
C GLY A 53 1.41 -9.06 -18.03
N SER A 54 1.36 -7.76 -18.32
CA SER A 54 1.51 -6.72 -17.31
C SER A 54 0.12 -6.36 -16.78
N LEU A 55 -0.26 -6.89 -15.60
CA LEU A 55 -1.55 -6.57 -14.98
C LEU A 55 -1.64 -5.12 -14.47
N TRP A 56 -0.54 -4.37 -14.55
CA TRP A 56 -0.43 -2.99 -14.07
C TRP A 56 0.20 -2.15 -15.18
N PRO A 57 -0.59 -1.45 -16.01
CA PRO A 57 -0.03 -0.34 -16.76
C PRO A 57 0.58 0.62 -15.74
N THR A 58 1.87 0.96 -15.87
CA THR A 58 2.50 2.00 -15.07
C THR A 58 1.83 3.31 -15.46
N PRO A 59 0.84 3.81 -14.72
CA PRO A 59 0.14 4.99 -15.17
C PRO A 59 1.12 6.14 -14.90
N GLN A 60 1.52 6.87 -15.93
CA GLN A 60 1.87 8.27 -15.74
C GLN A 60 0.59 8.95 -15.22
N ARG A 61 0.39 8.85 -13.91
CA ARG A 61 -0.86 9.22 -13.26
C ARG A 61 -0.90 10.73 -13.19
N GLN A 62 -1.52 11.34 -14.19
CA GLN A 62 -2.03 12.71 -14.09
C GLN A 62 -2.92 12.78 -12.85
N GLU A 63 -2.78 13.83 -12.03
CA GLU A 63 -3.64 14.06 -10.88
C GLU A 63 -5.11 13.97 -11.30
N THR A 64 -5.77 12.92 -10.84
CA THR A 64 -7.18 12.69 -11.15
C THR A 64 -8.05 13.54 -10.21
N MET A 65 -9.30 13.84 -10.59
CA MET A 65 -10.24 14.45 -9.64
C MET A 65 -10.37 13.64 -8.36
N LEU A 66 -10.19 12.31 -8.42
CA LEU A 66 -10.16 11.43 -7.26
C LEU A 66 -9.01 11.75 -6.31
N ASP A 67 -7.86 12.19 -6.81
CA ASP A 67 -6.73 12.58 -5.95
C ASP A 67 -7.07 13.80 -5.10
N ARG A 68 -7.82 14.76 -5.66
CA ARG A 68 -8.34 15.91 -4.89
C ARG A 68 -9.32 15.47 -3.80
N TYR A 69 -10.18 14.49 -4.07
CA TYR A 69 -11.09 13.95 -3.05
C TYR A 69 -10.33 13.20 -1.95
N PHE A 70 -9.30 12.43 -2.29
CA PHE A 70 -8.46 11.78 -1.28
C PHE A 70 -7.65 12.79 -0.44
N GLU A 71 -7.18 13.89 -1.04
CA GLU A 71 -6.57 14.98 -0.27
C GLU A 71 -7.57 15.66 0.68
N TYR A 72 -8.84 15.81 0.29
CA TYR A 72 -9.88 16.27 1.20
C TYR A 72 -10.05 15.33 2.41
N PHE A 73 -10.06 14.00 2.19
CA PHE A 73 -10.10 13.03 3.29
C PHE A 73 -8.87 13.11 4.20
N ARG A 74 -7.68 13.32 3.62
CA ARG A 74 -6.43 13.53 4.39
C ARG A 74 -6.54 14.69 5.36
N LEU A 75 -7.09 15.82 4.92
CA LEU A 75 -7.26 17.01 5.76
C LEU A 75 -8.29 16.78 6.88
N LYS A 76 -9.37 16.04 6.59
CA LYS A 76 -10.38 15.70 7.59
C LYS A 76 -9.87 14.75 8.66
N THR A 77 -9.05 13.74 8.31
CA THR A 77 -8.50 12.81 9.31
C THR A 77 -7.54 13.49 10.29
N GLN A 78 -7.00 14.66 9.95
CA GLN A 78 -6.14 15.49 10.81
C GLN A 78 -6.92 16.46 11.72
N SER A 79 -8.21 16.69 11.47
CA SER A 79 -9.04 17.62 12.26
C SER A 79 -9.57 16.94 13.52
N PRO A 80 -9.69 17.62 14.69
CA PRO A 80 -10.28 17.01 15.89
C PRO A 80 -11.74 16.58 15.65
N SER A 81 -12.07 15.32 15.93
CA SER A 81 -13.46 14.80 15.87
C SER A 81 -14.06 14.64 17.27
N GLU A 82 -15.38 14.84 17.37
CA GLU A 82 -16.19 14.48 18.54
C GLU A 82 -16.27 12.96 18.77
N HIS A 83 -15.89 12.15 17.77
CA HIS A 83 -15.90 10.69 17.80
C HIS A 83 -14.51 10.10 17.50
N PRO A 84 -13.59 10.05 18.50
CA PRO A 84 -12.21 9.62 18.30
C PRO A 84 -12.04 8.22 17.70
N LEU A 85 -12.92 7.27 18.05
CA LEU A 85 -12.89 5.91 17.50
C LEU A 85 -13.23 5.90 16.01
N LEU A 86 -14.23 6.67 15.59
CA LEU A 86 -14.68 6.73 14.21
C LEU A 86 -13.68 7.50 13.35
N GLN A 87 -13.04 8.52 13.90
CA GLN A 87 -11.88 9.18 13.29
C GLN A 87 -10.71 8.22 13.07
N ASP A 88 -10.36 7.39 14.06
CA ASP A 88 -9.30 6.38 13.92
C ASP A 88 -9.62 5.35 12.83
N ILE A 89 -10.86 4.83 12.80
CA ILE A 89 -11.33 3.94 11.74
C ILE A 89 -11.22 4.62 10.36
N THR A 90 -11.66 5.87 10.26
CA THR A 90 -11.64 6.63 9.00
C THR A 90 -10.22 6.89 8.53
N SER A 91 -9.31 7.27 9.43
CA SER A 91 -7.89 7.47 9.15
C SER A 91 -7.22 6.19 8.65
N LYS A 92 -7.40 5.08 9.36
CA LYS A 92 -6.87 3.77 8.95
C LYS A 92 -7.44 3.31 7.61
N THR A 93 -8.74 3.51 7.39
CA THR A 93 -9.40 3.18 6.12
C THR A 93 -8.83 4.02 4.99
N TYR A 94 -8.59 5.32 5.19
CA TYR A 94 -7.95 6.21 4.22
C TYR A 94 -6.56 5.71 3.81
N HIS A 95 -5.72 5.33 4.78
CA HIS A 95 -4.39 4.79 4.49
C HIS A 95 -4.48 3.44 3.78
N MET A 96 -5.36 2.54 4.22
CA MET A 96 -5.55 1.24 3.58
C MET A 96 -6.00 1.39 2.13
N VAL A 97 -7.00 2.23 1.86
CA VAL A 97 -7.49 2.48 0.50
C VAL A 97 -6.39 3.13 -0.36
N SER A 98 -5.62 4.06 0.21
CA SER A 98 -4.47 4.64 -0.50
C SER A 98 -3.42 3.59 -0.87
N ILE A 99 -3.13 2.62 0.02
CA ILE A 99 -2.26 1.48 -0.30
C ILE A 99 -2.85 0.65 -1.44
N LEU A 100 -4.15 0.32 -1.39
CA LEU A 100 -4.81 -0.46 -2.43
C LEU A 100 -4.78 0.20 -3.82
N ARG A 101 -4.80 1.53 -3.87
CA ARG A 101 -4.71 2.31 -5.11
C ARG A 101 -3.29 2.39 -5.67
N LEU A 102 -2.28 2.41 -4.78
CA LEU A 102 -0.90 2.72 -5.13
C LEU A 102 0.00 1.48 -5.22
N ALA A 103 -0.38 0.38 -4.57
CA ALA A 103 0.42 -0.83 -4.47
C ALA A 103 -0.33 -2.06 -5.01
N PRO A 104 0.37 -2.96 -5.73
CA PRO A 104 -0.22 -4.18 -6.25
C PRO A 104 -0.37 -5.24 -5.15
N LEU A 105 -1.37 -5.10 -4.27
CA LEU A 105 -1.49 -5.91 -3.05
C LEU A 105 -1.50 -7.43 -3.30
N ASN A 106 -2.14 -7.89 -4.39
CA ASN A 106 -2.11 -9.31 -4.73
C ASN A 106 -0.70 -9.77 -5.14
N THR A 107 0.04 -8.94 -5.89
CA THR A 107 1.43 -9.20 -6.26
C THR A 107 2.35 -9.19 -5.02
N LEU A 108 2.13 -8.28 -4.07
CA LEU A 108 2.83 -8.28 -2.77
C LEU A 108 2.61 -9.59 -1.99
N ARG A 109 1.37 -10.08 -1.96
CA ARG A 109 1.02 -11.36 -1.31
C ARG A 109 1.63 -12.57 -2.02
N ILE A 110 1.62 -12.58 -3.36
CA ILE A 110 2.28 -13.63 -4.15
C ILE A 110 3.79 -13.61 -3.88
N PHE A 111 4.40 -12.44 -3.83
CA PHE A 111 5.83 -12.29 -3.58
C PHE A 111 6.27 -12.80 -2.20
N SER A 112 5.42 -12.72 -1.17
CA SER A 112 5.68 -13.35 0.13
C SER A 112 5.51 -14.88 0.12
N SER A 113 5.47 -15.51 -1.06
CA SER A 113 5.23 -16.94 -1.28
C SER A 113 3.90 -17.46 -0.72
N TRP A 114 2.95 -16.58 -0.38
CA TRP A 114 1.69 -17.00 0.23
C TRP A 114 0.83 -17.78 -0.77
N MET A 115 0.63 -19.08 -0.52
CA MET A 115 -0.22 -19.99 -1.32
C MET A 115 0.04 -19.88 -2.83
N THR A 116 1.31 -19.89 -3.25
CA THR A 116 1.66 -19.70 -4.66
C THR A 116 2.82 -20.60 -5.10
N THR A 117 3.03 -20.70 -6.41
CA THR A 117 4.13 -21.47 -7.01
C THR A 117 5.38 -20.60 -7.19
N PRO A 118 6.59 -21.18 -7.21
CA PRO A 118 7.83 -20.43 -7.40
C PRO A 118 7.85 -19.57 -8.67
N GLU A 119 7.23 -20.04 -9.76
CA GLU A 119 7.17 -19.31 -11.03
C GLU A 119 6.35 -18.03 -10.90
N LYS A 120 5.26 -18.08 -10.12
CA LYS A 120 4.43 -16.90 -9.82
C LYS A 120 5.17 -15.93 -8.89
N VAL A 121 5.97 -16.43 -7.95
CA VAL A 121 6.82 -15.59 -7.08
C VAL A 121 7.85 -14.83 -7.92
N GLU A 122 8.50 -15.51 -8.87
CA GLU A 122 9.48 -14.89 -9.78
C GLU A 122 8.86 -13.78 -10.62
N ARG A 123 7.68 -14.04 -11.20
CA ARG A 123 6.93 -13.04 -11.96
C ARG A 123 6.56 -11.84 -11.09
N ALA A 124 6.02 -12.11 -9.90
CA ALA A 124 5.65 -11.07 -8.95
C ALA A 124 6.85 -10.22 -8.52
N ARG A 125 8.04 -10.83 -8.36
CA ARG A 125 9.27 -10.09 -8.07
C ARG A 125 9.58 -9.07 -9.16
N LYS A 126 9.58 -9.49 -10.43
CA LYS A 126 9.87 -8.60 -11.57
C LYS A 126 8.87 -7.44 -11.67
N GLU A 127 7.58 -7.72 -11.47
CA GLU A 127 6.53 -6.69 -11.43
C GLU A 127 6.77 -5.68 -10.30
N LEU A 128 7.15 -6.17 -9.11
CA LEU A 128 7.39 -5.31 -7.95
C LEU A 128 8.69 -4.51 -8.05
N GLU A 129 9.73 -5.07 -8.68
CA GLU A 129 10.95 -4.33 -9.01
C GLU A 129 10.63 -3.16 -9.94
N SER A 130 9.86 -3.39 -11.01
CA SER A 130 9.39 -2.33 -11.92
C SER A 130 8.54 -1.28 -11.19
N TRP A 131 7.63 -1.71 -10.31
CA TRP A 131 6.82 -0.81 -9.49
C TRP A 131 7.67 0.09 -8.57
N ILE A 132 8.71 -0.47 -7.94
CA ILE A 132 9.65 0.28 -7.09
C ILE A 132 10.52 1.23 -7.92
N GLU A 133 10.98 0.81 -9.10
CA GLU A 133 11.75 1.64 -10.02
C GLU A 133 10.94 2.84 -10.53
N GLY A 134 9.61 2.69 -10.67
CA GLY A 134 8.69 3.80 -10.95
C GLY A 134 8.66 4.88 -9.85
N GLY A 135 9.16 4.58 -8.65
CA GLY A 135 9.50 5.56 -7.62
C GLY A 135 8.32 6.17 -6.88
N TYR A 136 7.55 7.06 -7.54
CA TYR A 136 6.55 7.90 -6.86
C TYR A 136 5.44 7.07 -6.19
N CYS A 137 4.77 6.18 -6.94
CA CYS A 137 3.69 5.35 -6.40
C CYS A 137 4.17 4.43 -5.29
N ALA A 138 5.35 3.82 -5.44
CA ALA A 138 5.93 2.95 -4.43
C ALA A 138 6.28 3.70 -3.13
N ARG A 139 6.91 4.88 -3.24
CA ARG A 139 7.22 5.74 -2.09
C ARG A 139 5.96 6.29 -1.41
N LYS A 140 4.95 6.67 -2.18
CA LYS A 140 3.66 7.15 -1.63
C LYS A 140 2.90 6.01 -0.96
N ALA A 141 2.89 4.80 -1.54
CA ALA A 141 2.33 3.62 -0.86
C ALA A 141 3.07 3.31 0.45
N LEU A 142 4.40 3.40 0.45
CA LEU A 142 5.23 3.21 1.64
C LEU A 142 4.89 4.25 2.73
N LEU A 143 4.66 5.51 2.36
CA LEU A 143 4.21 6.56 3.27
C LEU A 143 2.88 6.17 3.95
N HIS A 144 1.88 5.75 3.18
CA HIS A 144 0.60 5.33 3.76
C HIS A 144 0.72 4.05 4.59
N ALA A 145 1.56 3.11 4.18
CA ALA A 145 1.84 1.89 4.93
C ALA A 145 2.52 2.18 6.28
N ALA A 146 3.47 3.11 6.33
CA ALA A 146 4.15 3.53 7.55
C ALA A 146 3.18 4.16 8.55
N ALA A 147 2.33 5.10 8.10
CA ALA A 147 1.31 5.73 8.93
C ALA A 147 0.29 4.70 9.46
N LEU A 148 -0.18 3.79 8.61
CA LEU A 148 -1.12 2.73 9.01
C LEU A 148 -0.49 1.76 10.02
N PHE A 149 0.76 1.37 9.79
CA PHE A 149 1.51 0.51 10.70
C PHE A 149 1.66 1.15 12.07
N GLN A 150 2.06 2.43 12.12
CA GLN A 150 2.21 3.17 13.38
C GLN A 150 0.87 3.31 14.10
N SER A 151 -0.20 3.70 13.40
CA SER A 151 -1.54 3.86 13.97
C SER A 151 -2.02 2.59 14.66
N ILE A 152 -1.85 1.42 14.03
CA ILE A 152 -2.25 0.12 14.61
C ILE A 152 -1.30 -0.31 15.74
N ARG A 153 -0.01 0.03 15.66
CA ARG A 153 0.97 -0.31 16.70
C ARG A 153 0.71 0.47 18.00
N ASP A 154 0.40 1.75 17.87
CA ASP A 154 0.30 2.69 19.00
C ASP A 154 -1.13 2.72 19.61
N GLN A 155 -2.09 2.07 18.95
CA GLN A 155 -3.48 2.02 19.44
C GLN A 155 -3.62 1.32 20.79
N ARG A 156 -4.63 1.75 21.53
CA ARG A 156 -5.04 1.14 22.80
C ARG A 156 -6.22 0.20 22.65
N THR A 157 -7.10 0.51 21.70
CA THR A 157 -8.32 -0.26 21.42
C THR A 157 -8.16 -0.94 20.08
N ALA A 158 -8.35 -2.25 20.06
CA ALA A 158 -8.28 -3.03 18.84
C ALA A 158 -9.56 -2.86 18.01
N ILE A 159 -9.39 -2.63 16.70
CA ILE A 159 -10.47 -2.61 15.72
C ILE A 159 -10.41 -3.92 14.91
N HIS A 160 -11.58 -4.45 14.56
CA HIS A 160 -11.70 -5.76 13.90
C HIS A 160 -10.99 -5.84 12.54
N SER A 161 -10.88 -4.74 11.81
CA SER A 161 -10.23 -4.67 10.49
C SER A 161 -8.70 -4.54 10.56
N ASP A 162 -8.14 -4.21 11.73
CA ASP A 162 -6.70 -3.95 11.89
C ASP A 162 -5.79 -5.11 11.45
N PRO A 163 -6.11 -6.41 11.66
CA PRO A 163 -5.23 -7.48 11.21
C PRO A 163 -5.00 -7.46 9.69
N TRP A 164 -6.03 -7.11 8.91
CA TRP A 164 -5.94 -7.00 7.45
C TRP A 164 -5.13 -5.77 7.03
N TYR A 165 -5.34 -4.66 7.71
CA TYR A 165 -4.61 -3.42 7.48
C TYR A 165 -3.12 -3.59 7.82
N MET A 166 -2.83 -4.25 8.95
CA MET A 166 -1.49 -4.60 9.38
C MET A 166 -0.81 -5.53 8.37
N MET A 167 -1.53 -6.52 7.82
CA MET A 167 -0.98 -7.38 6.76
C MET A 167 -0.56 -6.56 5.54
N ALA A 168 -1.46 -5.73 5.00
CA ALA A 168 -1.18 -4.94 3.81
C ALA A 168 -0.03 -3.94 4.01
N ALA A 169 -0.03 -3.21 5.13
CA ALA A 169 1.04 -2.28 5.49
C ALA A 169 2.39 -3.01 5.62
N SER A 170 2.41 -4.15 6.32
CA SER A 170 3.63 -4.91 6.57
C SER A 170 4.22 -5.48 5.28
N LEU A 171 3.38 -6.04 4.40
CA LEU A 171 3.84 -6.55 3.10
C LEU A 171 4.39 -5.44 2.21
N CYS A 172 3.74 -4.27 2.20
CA CYS A 172 4.20 -3.10 1.46
C CYS A 172 5.58 -2.64 1.96
N ILE A 173 5.74 -2.42 3.27
CA ILE A 173 7.01 -2.02 3.88
C ILE A 173 8.09 -3.07 3.63
N TRP A 174 7.80 -4.34 3.92
CA TRP A 174 8.76 -5.44 3.77
C TRP A 174 9.25 -5.60 2.33
N THR A 175 8.34 -5.53 1.36
CA THR A 175 8.67 -5.64 -0.06
C THR A 175 9.55 -4.47 -0.50
N HIS A 176 9.17 -3.25 -0.09
CA HIS A 176 9.96 -2.06 -0.41
C HIS A 176 11.39 -2.21 0.12
N ILE A 177 11.59 -2.69 1.34
CA ILE A 177 12.93 -2.92 1.91
C ILE A 177 13.68 -4.03 1.15
N LYS A 178 13.01 -5.14 0.82
CA LYS A 178 13.63 -6.31 0.19
C LYS A 178 14.12 -6.05 -1.23
N LEU A 179 13.37 -5.25 -1.99
CA LEU A 179 13.61 -5.03 -3.41
C LEU A 179 14.26 -3.67 -3.72
N SER A 180 14.29 -2.74 -2.76
CA SER A 180 15.01 -1.47 -2.95
C SER A 180 16.51 -1.72 -3.07
N LYS A 181 17.11 -1.11 -4.08
CA LYS A 181 18.56 -1.08 -4.25
C LYS A 181 19.16 -0.29 -3.08
N ARG A 182 19.96 -0.96 -2.23
CA ARG A 182 20.68 -0.31 -1.13
C ARG A 182 21.63 0.72 -1.69
N THR A 183 21.25 1.99 -1.62
CA THR A 183 22.14 3.09 -1.92
C THR A 183 22.87 3.45 -0.64
N ARG A 184 24.20 3.57 -0.68
CA ARG A 184 24.96 4.07 0.47
C ARG A 184 24.69 5.56 0.62
N ILE A 185 23.68 5.90 1.42
CA ILE A 185 23.35 7.29 1.73
C ILE A 185 24.37 7.78 2.76
N PRO A 186 25.04 8.93 2.55
CA PRO A 186 25.96 9.49 3.52
C PRO A 186 25.28 9.65 4.89
N SER A 187 25.93 9.17 5.95
CA SER A 187 25.37 9.10 7.31
C SER A 187 25.14 10.45 7.99
N THR A 188 25.42 11.56 7.31
CA THR A 188 25.35 12.93 7.85
C THR A 188 23.95 13.53 7.76
N ASP A 189 23.06 13.00 6.92
CA ASP A 189 21.68 13.47 6.80
C ASP A 189 20.78 12.78 7.83
N ARG A 190 20.00 13.56 8.56
CA ARG A 190 18.96 13.05 9.47
C ARG A 190 17.94 12.21 8.65
N PRO A 191 17.62 10.97 9.05
CA PRO A 191 16.65 10.15 8.34
C PRO A 191 15.28 10.82 8.26
N LEU A 192 14.63 10.72 7.10
CA LEU A 192 13.26 11.16 6.87
C LEU A 192 12.31 10.22 7.60
N ARG A 193 11.55 10.75 8.57
CA ARG A 193 10.47 10.01 9.22
C ARG A 193 9.21 10.14 8.38
N ILE A 194 8.68 9.01 7.95
CA ILE A 194 7.50 8.94 7.07
C ILE A 194 6.24 8.44 7.79
N ASP A 195 6.39 8.01 9.03
CA ASP A 195 5.27 7.59 9.88
C ASP A 195 4.61 8.78 10.61
N GLU A 196 5.33 9.88 10.77
CA GLU A 196 4.80 11.11 11.35
C GLU A 196 4.16 12.05 10.31
N PRO A 197 3.05 12.72 10.66
CA PRO A 197 2.43 13.70 9.77
C PRO A 197 3.37 14.90 9.58
N SER A 198 3.99 15.00 8.40
CA SER A 198 4.88 16.10 8.06
C SER A 198 4.82 16.40 6.56
N ASP A 199 4.14 17.47 6.17
CA ASP A 199 4.18 18.00 4.80
C ASP A 199 5.45 18.84 4.57
N SER A 200 6.62 18.22 4.77
CA SER A 200 7.91 18.90 4.60
C SER A 200 8.37 18.89 3.15
N GLN A 201 9.13 19.90 2.75
CA GLN A 201 9.79 19.93 1.45
C GLN A 201 10.66 18.68 1.23
N ALA A 202 11.31 18.18 2.30
CA ALA A 202 12.08 16.95 2.27
C ALA A 202 11.23 15.72 1.89
N LEU A 203 10.03 15.59 2.44
CA LEU A 203 9.09 14.53 2.07
C LEU A 203 8.73 14.61 0.58
N GLN A 204 8.38 15.80 0.09
CA GLN A 204 8.02 15.99 -1.31
C GLN A 204 9.20 15.71 -2.27
N SER A 205 10.42 16.16 -1.92
CA SER A 205 11.63 15.85 -2.69
C SER A 205 11.93 14.36 -2.73
N TRP A 206 11.73 13.65 -1.61
CA TRP A 206 11.89 12.19 -1.57
C TRP A 206 10.83 11.46 -2.40
N LEU A 207 9.55 11.83 -2.26
CA LEU A 207 8.45 11.25 -3.04
C LEU A 207 8.71 11.38 -4.55
N ASN A 208 9.08 12.58 -5.00
CA ASN A 208 9.38 12.87 -6.41
C ASN A 208 10.71 12.30 -6.89
N GLY A 209 11.53 11.74 -6.00
CA GLY A 209 12.84 11.17 -6.34
C GLY A 209 13.92 12.19 -6.66
N SER A 210 13.68 13.47 -6.39
CA SER A 210 14.68 14.52 -6.58
C SER A 210 15.76 14.51 -5.50
N ARG A 211 15.52 13.84 -4.37
CA ARG A 211 16.52 13.62 -3.31
C ARG A 211 16.47 12.19 -2.78
N THR A 212 17.62 11.52 -2.80
CA THR A 212 17.81 10.25 -2.10
C THR A 212 18.01 10.53 -0.61
N MET A 213 17.17 9.96 0.25
CA MET A 213 17.20 10.15 1.70
C MET A 213 17.00 8.81 2.39
N SER A 214 17.65 8.64 3.54
CA SER A 214 17.40 7.47 4.37
C SER A 214 16.07 7.63 5.07
N VAL A 215 15.28 6.56 5.13
CA VAL A 215 13.90 6.57 5.62
C VAL A 215 13.83 5.84 6.96
N HIS A 216 13.09 6.39 7.91
CA HIS A 216 12.86 5.81 9.23
C HIS A 216 11.36 5.62 9.48
N ILE A 217 11.02 4.45 10.03
CA ILE A 217 9.69 4.13 10.57
C ILE A 217 9.85 3.71 12.04
N THR A 218 9.09 4.31 12.96
CA THR A 218 9.19 4.03 14.39
C THR A 218 8.88 2.56 14.66
N GLY A 219 9.74 1.90 15.44
CA GLY A 219 9.64 0.48 15.76
C GLY A 219 10.33 -0.45 14.76
N ILE A 220 10.54 -0.01 13.52
CA ILE A 220 11.31 -0.74 12.50
C ILE A 220 12.76 -0.23 12.46
N GLY A 221 12.95 1.09 12.50
CA GLY A 221 14.26 1.74 12.35
C GLY A 221 14.50 2.24 10.92
N ILE A 222 15.76 2.45 10.57
CA ILE A 222 16.18 2.93 9.25
C ILE A 222 16.01 1.81 8.22
N LEU A 223 15.30 2.06 7.12
CA LEU A 223 14.92 1.03 6.16
C LEU A 223 16.09 0.46 5.35
N ASP A 224 17.17 1.21 5.18
CA ASP A 224 18.35 0.80 4.41
C ASP A 224 19.27 -0.17 5.16
N GLU A 225 19.04 -0.39 6.46
CA GLU A 225 19.83 -1.30 7.29
C GLU A 225 19.61 -2.78 6.91
N ALA A 226 20.62 -3.61 7.17
CA ALA A 226 20.64 -4.99 6.71
C ALA A 226 19.45 -5.83 7.20
N ASP A 227 19.04 -5.60 8.45
CA ASP A 227 18.03 -6.40 9.15
C ASP A 227 16.63 -5.77 9.14
N SER A 228 16.43 -4.65 8.44
CA SER A 228 15.17 -3.92 8.47
C SER A 228 13.98 -4.74 7.99
N ALA A 229 14.16 -5.56 6.95
CA ALA A 229 13.09 -6.45 6.48
C ALA A 229 12.69 -7.47 7.56
N SER A 230 13.66 -8.08 8.24
CA SER A 230 13.42 -9.04 9.31
C SER A 230 12.77 -8.38 10.53
N ARG A 231 13.25 -7.19 10.92
CA ARG A 231 12.65 -6.40 12.00
C ARG A 231 11.20 -6.02 11.70
N THR A 232 10.87 -5.65 10.47
CA THR A 232 9.48 -5.39 10.05
C THR A 232 8.60 -6.60 10.37
N LEU A 233 8.97 -7.79 9.88
CA LEU A 233 8.20 -9.01 10.13
C LEU A 233 8.08 -9.34 11.62
N GLN A 234 9.19 -9.24 12.38
CA GLN A 234 9.19 -9.48 13.82
C GLN A 234 8.24 -8.54 14.57
N GLN A 235 8.22 -7.26 14.21
CA GLN A 235 7.31 -6.29 14.82
C GLN A 235 5.86 -6.55 14.43
N THR A 236 5.59 -6.86 13.17
CA THR A 236 4.26 -7.28 12.69
C THR A 236 3.73 -8.47 13.51
N ILE A 237 4.55 -9.51 13.68
CA ILE A 237 4.20 -10.70 14.48
C ILE A 237 3.89 -10.32 15.92
N ARG A 238 4.72 -9.46 16.54
CA ARG A 238 4.50 -8.99 17.93
C ARG A 238 3.19 -8.23 18.07
N ILE A 239 2.89 -7.32 17.14
CA ILE A 239 1.65 -6.53 17.17
C ILE A 239 0.43 -7.45 17.02
N LEU A 240 0.44 -8.32 16.01
CA LEU A 240 -0.65 -9.27 15.72
C LEU A 240 -0.93 -10.25 16.87
N ARG A 241 0.10 -10.67 17.61
CA ARG A 241 -0.05 -11.53 18.80
C ARG A 241 -0.56 -10.78 20.03
N ARG A 242 -0.24 -9.48 20.16
CA ARG A 242 -0.66 -8.65 21.30
C ARG A 242 -2.16 -8.34 21.29
N GLY A 243 -2.76 -8.21 20.12
CA GLY A 243 -4.19 -7.92 19.97
C GLY A 243 -5.06 -9.12 20.33
N GLY A 244 -5.20 -9.44 21.62
CA GLY A 244 -5.98 -10.60 22.10
C GLY A 244 -7.44 -10.62 21.58
N SER A 245 -8.02 -9.46 21.32
CA SER A 245 -9.35 -9.28 20.72
C SER A 245 -9.45 -9.60 19.22
N TRP A 246 -8.33 -9.69 18.49
CA TRP A 246 -8.32 -10.14 17.09
C TRP A 246 -8.43 -11.66 16.95
N GLY A 247 -8.37 -12.38 18.06
CA GLY A 247 -8.62 -13.81 18.13
C GLY A 247 -7.77 -14.62 17.15
N GLN A 248 -8.43 -15.47 16.37
CA GLN A 248 -7.78 -16.40 15.46
C GLN A 248 -7.15 -15.69 14.25
N ILE A 249 -7.74 -14.59 13.77
CA ILE A 249 -7.27 -13.88 12.57
C ILE A 249 -5.88 -13.28 12.83
N GLY A 250 -5.70 -12.59 13.97
CA GLY A 250 -4.40 -12.04 14.36
C GLY A 250 -3.32 -13.12 14.49
N ARG A 251 -3.65 -14.24 15.15
CA ARG A 251 -2.75 -15.39 15.27
C ARG A 251 -2.39 -16.02 13.92
N HIS A 252 -3.35 -16.09 12.99
CA HIS A 252 -3.12 -16.61 11.66
C HIS A 252 -2.14 -15.76 10.87
N PHE A 253 -2.36 -14.45 10.78
CA PHE A 253 -1.41 -13.56 10.11
C PHE A 253 -0.03 -13.60 10.77
N ALA A 254 0.05 -13.65 12.10
CA ALA A 254 1.31 -13.79 12.81
C ALA A 254 2.05 -15.09 12.45
N ALA A 255 1.34 -16.21 12.28
CA ALA A 255 1.93 -17.48 11.87
C ALA A 255 2.45 -17.41 10.42
N VAL A 256 1.70 -16.79 9.51
CA VAL A 256 2.14 -16.61 8.12
C VAL A 256 3.38 -15.72 8.06
N PHE A 257 3.39 -14.58 8.76
CA PHE A 257 4.59 -13.73 8.78
C PHE A 257 5.79 -14.41 9.44
N GLN A 258 5.58 -15.32 10.39
CA GLN A 258 6.65 -16.17 10.93
C GLN A 258 7.21 -17.09 9.85
N GLN A 259 6.35 -17.75 9.06
CA GLN A 259 6.78 -18.61 7.96
C GLN A 259 7.60 -17.83 6.91
N VAL A 260 7.16 -16.62 6.55
CA VAL A 260 7.91 -15.71 5.66
C VAL A 260 9.26 -15.33 6.25
N LEU A 261 9.32 -15.03 7.56
CA LEU A 261 10.56 -14.71 8.27
C LEU A 261 11.54 -15.88 8.26
N ASP A 262 11.03 -17.10 8.45
CA ASP A 262 11.82 -18.33 8.48
C ASP A 262 12.21 -18.82 7.07
N GLY A 263 11.72 -18.16 6.01
CA GLY A 263 11.97 -18.55 4.62
C GLY A 263 11.21 -19.80 4.16
N THR A 264 10.16 -20.18 4.90
CA THR A 264 9.30 -21.32 4.57
C THR A 264 8.08 -20.87 3.76
N THR A 265 7.52 -21.76 2.94
CA THR A 265 6.31 -21.46 2.16
C THR A 265 5.11 -21.30 3.10
N PRO A 266 4.43 -20.14 3.13
CA PRO A 266 3.31 -19.96 4.03
C PRO A 266 2.13 -20.88 3.71
N SER A 267 1.63 -21.57 4.73
CA SER A 267 0.56 -22.56 4.62
C SER A 267 -0.80 -21.97 5.04
N PRO A 268 -1.92 -22.46 4.48
CA PRO A 268 -3.26 -22.14 4.99
C PRO A 268 -3.41 -22.57 6.46
N PRO A 269 -4.37 -21.99 7.21
CA PRO A 269 -4.64 -22.43 8.56
C PRO A 269 -5.12 -23.89 8.56
N VAL A 270 -4.63 -24.66 9.53
CA VAL A 270 -5.18 -25.98 9.89
C VAL A 270 -6.42 -25.79 10.74
#